data_AF-A0A8T3VPZ8-F1
#
_entry.id   AF-A0A8T3VPZ8-F1
#
_cell.length_a   1.000
_cell.length_b   1.000
_cell.length_c   1.000
_cell.angle_alpha   90.00
_cell.angle_beta   90.00
_cell.angle_gamma   90.00
#
_symmetry.space_group_name_H-M   'P 1'
#
loop_
_entity.id
_entity.type
_entity.pdbx_description
1 polymer ?
#
loop_
_entity_poly.entity_id
_entity_poly.type
_entity_poly.pdbx_seq_one_letter_code
_entity_poly.pdbx_strand_id
1 'polypeptide(L)'
;MDLSEQIYVRKSCRKYLDDEIDMSAIKEFMDNVKPLTREINYSYEILAKDKLNIRTRWKAPYYLALYSDKKDNYGVNIGFIFQQLSLFLQSLDIGSCWVGMASLKENNPKFVIAISFGKSNDLTREISQFKRKSLSEIADTEDERLIPAQLAPSAVNSQPWYFKHIDEGFDVYKVKHNIVKRKILGKWNDVDIGIALSHLYVSNPETFEFEVKDKKDIKGYTYVGSVKI
;
A
#
# COMPACT_ATOMS: atom_id res chain seq x y z
N MET A 1 -10.84 4.04 15.54
CA MET A 1 -11.35 2.85 14.82
C MET A 1 -10.19 1.91 14.65
N ASP A 2 -10.36 0.65 15.05
CA ASP A 2 -9.36 -0.39 14.86
C ASP A 2 -9.47 -0.96 13.44
N LEU A 3 -8.38 -0.87 12.67
CA LEU A 3 -8.29 -1.38 11.30
C LEU A 3 -7.50 -2.69 11.21
N SER A 4 -6.93 -3.17 12.32
CA SER A 4 -6.01 -4.30 12.35
C SER A 4 -6.68 -5.60 11.88
N GLU A 5 -7.92 -5.85 12.32
CA GLU A 5 -8.71 -7.02 11.91
C GLU A 5 -8.89 -7.11 10.39
N GLN A 6 -8.94 -5.97 9.70
CA GLN A 6 -9.09 -5.95 8.24
C GLN A 6 -7.88 -6.55 7.53
N ILE A 7 -6.68 -6.52 8.13
CA ILE A 7 -5.46 -7.09 7.54
C ILE A 7 -5.63 -8.59 7.26
N TYR A 8 -6.28 -9.31 8.17
CA TYR A 8 -6.40 -10.76 8.15
C TYR A 8 -7.49 -11.29 7.22
N VAL A 9 -8.44 -10.44 6.84
CA VAL A 9 -9.55 -10.82 5.96
C VAL A 9 -9.50 -10.15 4.59
N ARG A 10 -8.84 -9.00 4.43
CA ARG A 10 -8.95 -8.19 3.21
C ARG A 10 -8.47 -8.92 1.95
N LYS A 11 -9.28 -8.83 0.90
CA LYS A 11 -8.99 -9.30 -0.46
C LYS A 11 -8.94 -8.13 -1.44
N SER A 12 -8.06 -8.20 -2.45
CA SER A 12 -8.09 -7.22 -3.54
C SER A 12 -9.31 -7.42 -4.43
N CYS A 13 -10.24 -6.48 -4.40
CA CYS A 13 -11.53 -6.56 -5.06
C CYS A 13 -11.45 -6.27 -6.56
N ARG A 14 -12.10 -7.11 -7.38
CA ARG A 14 -12.16 -6.95 -8.85
C ARG A 14 -13.55 -7.21 -9.42
N LYS A 15 -14.54 -7.34 -8.54
CA LYS A 15 -15.95 -7.55 -8.85
C LYS A 15 -16.74 -6.56 -8.03
N TYR A 16 -17.41 -5.64 -8.69
CA TYR A 16 -18.08 -4.53 -8.02
C TYR A 16 -19.57 -4.58 -8.35
N LEU A 17 -20.37 -4.16 -7.39
CA LEU A 17 -21.80 -3.93 -7.55
C LEU A 17 -22.04 -2.52 -8.12
N ASP A 18 -23.28 -2.25 -8.52
CA ASP A 18 -23.74 -0.97 -9.05
C ASP A 18 -24.47 -0.16 -7.98
N ASP A 19 -23.85 -0.09 -6.80
CA ASP A 19 -24.35 0.60 -5.63
C ASP A 19 -23.56 1.89 -5.40
N GLU A 20 -24.26 2.93 -4.97
CA GLU A 20 -23.64 4.19 -4.59
C GLU A 20 -22.81 4.04 -3.30
N ILE A 21 -21.78 4.89 -3.19
CA ILE A 21 -20.93 4.97 -2.00
C ILE A 21 -21.04 6.37 -1.42
N ASP A 22 -21.19 6.44 -0.11
CA ASP A 22 -21.04 7.68 0.62
C ASP A 22 -19.57 8.14 0.59
N MET A 23 -19.33 9.23 -0.13
CA MET A 23 -18.01 9.81 -0.29
C MET A 23 -17.61 10.71 0.89
N SER A 24 -18.53 11.09 1.79
CA SER A 24 -18.17 11.91 2.96
C SER A 24 -17.28 11.12 3.92
N ALA A 25 -17.57 9.84 4.15
CA ALA A 25 -16.76 8.97 4.99
C ALA A 25 -15.30 8.89 4.51
N ILE A 26 -15.07 8.87 3.20
CA ILE A 26 -13.71 8.90 2.62
C ILE A 26 -13.02 10.22 2.95
N LYS A 27 -13.72 11.35 2.80
CA LYS A 27 -13.16 12.68 3.11
C LYS A 27 -12.82 12.81 4.60
N GLU A 28 -13.75 12.46 5.49
CA GLU A 28 -13.58 12.51 6.94
C GLU A 28 -12.40 11.64 7.41
N PHE A 29 -12.24 10.46 6.82
CA PHE A 29 -11.09 9.60 7.09
C PHE A 29 -9.77 10.25 6.63
N MET A 30 -9.75 10.80 5.42
CA MET A 30 -8.57 11.42 4.84
C MET A 30 -8.16 12.71 5.55
N ASP A 31 -9.09 13.42 6.18
CA ASP A 31 -8.77 14.60 7.01
C ASP A 31 -7.95 14.25 8.25
N ASN A 32 -8.02 12.99 8.72
CA ASN A 32 -7.36 12.51 9.93
C ASN A 32 -6.29 11.44 9.69
N VAL A 33 -6.05 11.06 8.43
CA VAL A 33 -5.10 9.98 8.10
C VAL A 33 -3.68 10.37 8.49
N LYS A 34 -2.93 9.43 9.10
CA LYS A 34 -1.53 9.65 9.47
C LYS A 34 -0.64 9.43 8.25
N PRO A 35 0.10 10.43 7.74
CA PRO A 35 1.12 10.19 6.73
C PRO A 35 2.38 9.59 7.36
N LEU A 36 3.20 8.91 6.55
CA LEU A 36 4.50 8.40 7.00
C LEU A 36 5.46 9.56 7.25
N THR A 37 5.38 10.61 6.42
CA THR A 37 6.06 11.88 6.59
C THR A 37 5.18 13.04 6.14
N ARG A 38 5.23 14.15 6.88
CA ARG A 38 4.52 15.41 6.55
C ARG A 38 5.30 16.30 5.58
N GLU A 39 6.55 15.96 5.25
CA GLU A 39 7.40 16.77 4.36
C GLU A 39 7.04 16.63 2.87
N ILE A 40 6.25 15.61 2.53
CA ILE A 40 5.84 15.28 1.17
C ILE A 40 4.35 15.54 1.04
N ASN A 41 3.99 16.59 0.30
CA ASN A 41 2.58 16.86 0.02
C ASN A 41 2.00 15.76 -0.87
N TYR A 42 0.74 15.43 -0.60
CA TYR A 42 -0.05 14.51 -1.39
C TYR A 42 -1.46 15.08 -1.58
N SER A 43 -2.14 14.59 -2.62
CA SER A 43 -3.56 14.84 -2.82
C SER A 43 -4.19 13.64 -3.51
N TYR A 44 -5.52 13.62 -3.56
CA TYR A 44 -6.27 12.59 -4.27
C TYR A 44 -7.50 13.18 -4.94
N GLU A 45 -7.98 12.50 -5.96
CA GLU A 45 -9.24 12.82 -6.63
C GLU A 45 -10.05 11.54 -6.82
N ILE A 46 -11.37 11.63 -6.60
CA ILE A 46 -12.30 10.56 -6.93
C ILE A 46 -12.76 10.80 -8.38
N LEU A 47 -12.44 9.85 -9.24
CA LEU A 47 -12.68 9.92 -10.68
C LEU A 47 -13.56 8.75 -11.14
N ALA A 48 -14.38 9.03 -12.16
CA ALA A 48 -15.00 7.99 -12.96
C ALA A 48 -13.98 7.40 -13.96
N LYS A 49 -14.28 6.20 -14.45
CA LYS A 49 -13.39 5.45 -15.36
C LYS A 49 -13.00 6.24 -16.61
N ASP A 50 -13.90 7.06 -17.14
CA ASP A 50 -13.71 7.80 -18.39
C ASP A 50 -12.57 8.83 -18.34
N LYS A 51 -12.10 9.21 -17.14
CA LYS A 51 -10.94 10.09 -16.94
C LYS A 51 -9.59 9.35 -16.92
N LEU A 52 -9.59 8.02 -16.85
CA LEU A 52 -8.37 7.20 -16.77
C LEU A 52 -8.21 6.26 -17.98
N ASN A 53 -6.95 6.02 -18.31
CA ASN A 53 -6.52 4.91 -19.16
C ASN A 53 -6.25 3.69 -18.26
N ILE A 54 -7.21 2.77 -18.21
CA ILE A 54 -7.14 1.55 -17.39
C ILE A 54 -6.98 0.32 -18.28
N ARG A 55 -5.90 -0.46 -18.05
CA ARG A 55 -5.61 -1.72 -18.77
C ARG A 55 -5.86 -2.95 -17.89
N THR A 56 -7.06 -3.04 -17.30
CA THR A 56 -7.48 -4.18 -16.46
C THR A 56 -8.59 -4.97 -17.11
N ARG A 57 -8.73 -6.26 -16.75
CA ARG A 57 -9.84 -7.12 -17.21
C ARG A 57 -11.17 -6.86 -16.49
N TRP A 58 -11.13 -6.10 -15.39
CA TRP A 58 -12.31 -5.71 -14.61
C TRP A 58 -12.54 -4.20 -14.68
N LYS A 59 -13.75 -3.76 -14.30
CA LYS A 59 -14.14 -2.36 -14.17
C LYS A 59 -14.61 -2.10 -12.74
N ALA A 60 -14.47 -0.86 -12.27
CA ALA A 60 -15.01 -0.40 -10.99
C ALA A 60 -15.85 0.87 -11.22
N PRO A 61 -16.82 1.17 -10.33
CA PRO A 61 -17.61 2.39 -10.43
C PRO A 61 -16.75 3.64 -10.18
N TYR A 62 -15.80 3.56 -9.25
CA TYR A 62 -14.97 4.70 -8.85
C TYR A 62 -13.48 4.35 -8.83
N TYR A 63 -12.65 5.38 -9.02
CA TYR A 63 -11.20 5.31 -8.93
C TYR A 63 -10.68 6.49 -8.11
N LEU A 64 -9.81 6.22 -7.14
CA LEU A 64 -8.99 7.24 -6.49
C LEU A 64 -7.71 7.43 -7.31
N ALA A 65 -7.53 8.59 -7.93
CA ALA A 65 -6.25 9.01 -8.50
C ALA A 65 -5.40 9.65 -7.41
N LEU A 66 -4.17 9.16 -7.24
CA LEU A 66 -3.28 9.57 -6.15
C LEU A 66 -2.14 10.42 -6.70
N TYR A 67 -1.86 11.55 -6.04
CA TYR A 67 -0.87 12.52 -6.46
C TYR A 67 0.12 12.81 -5.34
N SER A 68 1.36 13.12 -5.70
CA SER A 68 2.38 13.51 -4.73
C SER A 68 3.46 14.38 -5.34
N ASP A 69 4.05 15.26 -4.53
CA ASP A 69 5.33 15.89 -4.85
C ASP A 69 6.41 14.80 -5.00
N LYS A 70 7.16 14.82 -6.10
CA LYS A 70 8.14 13.77 -6.45
C LYS A 70 9.47 13.92 -5.68
N LYS A 71 9.40 13.93 -4.35
CA LYS A 71 10.56 13.91 -3.43
C LYS A 71 10.96 12.46 -3.10
N ASP A 72 12.13 12.24 -2.54
CA ASP A 72 12.53 10.90 -2.10
C ASP A 72 11.47 10.28 -1.17
N ASN A 73 11.23 8.98 -1.32
CA ASN A 73 10.19 8.23 -0.61
C ASN A 73 8.72 8.66 -0.86
N TYR A 74 8.41 9.48 -1.87
CA TYR A 74 7.02 9.84 -2.18
C TYR A 74 6.12 8.62 -2.41
N GLY A 75 6.64 7.57 -3.06
CA GLY A 75 5.90 6.33 -3.31
C GLY A 75 5.58 5.57 -2.02
N VAL A 76 6.56 5.51 -1.10
CA VAL A 76 6.40 4.89 0.22
C VAL A 76 5.35 5.64 1.03
N ASN A 77 5.39 6.97 1.03
CA ASN A 77 4.38 7.79 1.72
C ASN A 77 2.97 7.54 1.14
N ILE A 78 2.83 7.48 -0.18
CA ILE A 78 1.54 7.18 -0.85
C ILE A 78 1.03 5.78 -0.51
N GLY A 79 1.89 4.77 -0.55
CA GLY A 79 1.53 3.42 -0.13
C GLY A 79 1.06 3.37 1.31
N PHE A 80 1.74 4.09 2.21
CA PHE A 80 1.43 4.14 3.63
C PHE A 80 0.09 4.81 3.91
N ILE A 81 -0.16 5.97 3.31
CA ILE A 81 -1.40 6.74 3.52
C ILE A 81 -2.60 5.96 2.97
N PHE A 82 -2.54 5.58 1.70
CA PHE A 82 -3.73 5.06 1.01
C PHE A 82 -3.99 3.57 1.28
N GLN A 83 -3.04 2.86 1.89
CA GLN A 83 -3.33 1.54 2.43
C GLN A 83 -4.16 1.60 3.73
N GLN A 84 -4.00 2.64 4.56
CA GLN A 84 -4.92 2.88 5.68
C GLN A 84 -6.33 3.12 5.14
N LEU A 85 -6.48 3.95 4.10
CA LEU A 85 -7.77 4.14 3.43
C LEU A 85 -8.31 2.82 2.86
N SER A 86 -7.47 1.99 2.23
CA SER A 86 -7.90 0.69 1.69
C SER A 86 -8.46 -0.25 2.77
N LEU A 87 -7.88 -0.23 3.98
CA LEU A 87 -8.38 -0.99 5.13
C LEU A 87 -9.67 -0.37 5.70
N PHE A 88 -9.78 0.96 5.73
CA PHE A 88 -11.01 1.63 6.13
C PHE A 88 -12.18 1.34 5.18
N LEU A 89 -11.95 1.42 3.87
CA LEU A 89 -12.96 1.07 2.87
C LEU A 89 -13.46 -0.36 3.10
N GLN A 90 -12.56 -1.29 3.40
CA GLN A 90 -12.93 -2.67 3.73
C GLN A 90 -13.86 -2.74 4.95
N SER A 91 -13.60 -1.97 6.02
CA SER A 91 -14.47 -1.93 7.20
C SER A 91 -15.87 -1.36 6.95
N LEU A 92 -16.08 -0.70 5.80
CA LEU A 92 -17.37 -0.19 5.35
C LEU A 92 -18.02 -1.07 4.25
N ASP A 93 -17.55 -2.30 4.09
CA ASP A 93 -17.91 -3.21 3.01
C ASP A 93 -17.70 -2.62 1.60
N ILE A 94 -16.67 -1.80 1.45
CA ILE A 94 -16.24 -1.21 0.17
C ILE A 94 -14.95 -1.90 -0.28
N GLY A 95 -15.05 -2.59 -1.40
CA GLY A 95 -13.92 -3.30 -2.00
C GLY A 95 -12.95 -2.33 -2.65
N SER A 96 -11.66 -2.63 -2.55
CA SER A 96 -10.62 -1.83 -3.19
C SER A 96 -9.53 -2.69 -3.84
N CYS A 97 -8.90 -2.16 -4.89
CA CYS A 97 -7.74 -2.75 -5.53
C CYS A 97 -6.80 -1.69 -6.09
N TRP A 98 -5.52 -1.80 -5.76
CA TRP A 98 -4.44 -1.02 -6.37
C TRP A 98 -4.36 -1.31 -7.88
N VAL A 99 -4.26 -0.27 -8.70
CA VAL A 99 -4.25 -0.34 -10.16
C VAL A 99 -2.94 0.27 -10.68
N GLY A 100 -1.84 -0.50 -10.60
CA GLY A 100 -0.50 -0.03 -10.97
C GLY A 100 -0.35 0.44 -12.42
N MET A 101 -1.12 -0.13 -13.35
CA MET A 101 -1.10 0.23 -14.77
C MET A 101 -2.10 1.34 -15.15
N ALA A 102 -2.72 1.99 -14.17
CA ALA A 102 -3.55 3.15 -14.43
C ALA A 102 -2.68 4.35 -14.87
N SER A 103 -3.22 5.15 -15.78
CA SER A 103 -2.71 6.48 -16.09
C SER A 103 -3.89 7.42 -16.33
N LEU A 104 -3.68 8.71 -16.17
CA LEU A 104 -4.70 9.71 -16.50
C LEU A 104 -4.77 9.91 -18.02
N LYS A 105 -5.95 10.30 -18.53
CA LYS A 105 -6.07 10.76 -19.92
C LYS A 105 -5.41 12.11 -20.12
N GLU A 106 -5.59 13.02 -19.16
CA GLU A 106 -4.88 14.29 -19.11
C GLU A 106 -3.59 14.10 -18.32
N ASN A 107 -2.46 14.41 -18.94
CA ASN A 107 -1.17 14.17 -18.33
C ASN A 107 -0.98 15.07 -17.09
N ASN A 108 -0.71 14.46 -15.94
CA ASN A 108 -0.35 15.18 -14.73
C ASN A 108 0.94 14.56 -14.15
N PRO A 109 2.06 15.30 -14.10
CA PRO A 109 3.34 14.75 -13.63
C PRO A 109 3.34 14.37 -12.14
N LYS A 110 2.39 14.88 -11.35
CA LYS A 110 2.23 14.52 -9.93
C LYS A 110 1.52 13.18 -9.74
N PHE A 111 0.81 12.66 -10.74
CA PHE A 111 0.10 11.38 -10.64
C PHE A 111 1.08 10.25 -10.28
N VAL A 112 0.66 9.38 -9.36
CA VAL A 112 1.47 8.27 -8.83
C VAL A 112 0.88 6.94 -9.28
N ILE A 113 -0.36 6.68 -8.87
CA ILE A 113 -1.07 5.41 -9.04
C ILE A 113 -2.56 5.63 -8.79
N ALA A 114 -3.41 4.66 -9.13
CA ALA A 114 -4.82 4.69 -8.79
C ALA A 114 -5.25 3.49 -7.93
N ILE A 115 -6.35 3.65 -7.19
CA ILE A 115 -7.06 2.57 -6.51
C ILE A 115 -8.48 2.52 -7.07
N SER A 116 -8.90 1.38 -7.61
CA SER A 116 -10.32 1.14 -7.94
C SER A 116 -11.08 0.80 -6.67
N PHE A 117 -12.31 1.30 -6.51
CA PHE A 117 -13.16 0.96 -5.38
C PHE A 117 -14.66 0.96 -5.73
N GLY A 118 -15.44 0.28 -4.90
CA GLY A 118 -16.88 0.03 -5.12
C GLY A 118 -17.43 -0.98 -4.11
N LYS A 119 -18.77 -1.03 -3.91
CA LYS A 119 -19.39 -2.10 -3.14
C LYS A 119 -19.12 -3.46 -3.78
N SER A 120 -19.01 -4.51 -2.96
CA SER A 120 -18.75 -5.87 -3.44
C SER A 120 -19.24 -6.91 -2.45
N ASN A 121 -19.63 -8.08 -2.95
CA ASN A 121 -19.92 -9.26 -2.13
C ASN A 121 -18.68 -10.17 -1.97
N ASP A 122 -17.53 -9.81 -2.56
CA ASP A 122 -16.29 -10.61 -2.55
C ASP A 122 -15.10 -9.81 -1.98
N LEU A 123 -15.21 -9.50 -0.68
CA LEU A 123 -14.31 -8.60 0.04
C LEU A 123 -13.31 -9.33 0.94
N THR A 124 -13.70 -10.49 1.45
CA THR A 124 -12.94 -11.22 2.46
C THR A 124 -12.32 -12.50 1.90
N ARG A 125 -11.36 -13.04 2.64
CA ARG A 125 -10.73 -14.34 2.40
C ARG A 125 -10.25 -14.90 3.73
N GLU A 126 -10.18 -16.22 3.81
CA GLU A 126 -9.58 -16.93 4.94
C GLU A 126 -8.05 -16.78 4.94
N ILE A 127 -7.42 -16.87 6.11
CA ILE A 127 -5.96 -16.79 6.26
C ILE A 127 -5.24 -17.81 5.35
N SER A 128 -5.79 -19.02 5.22
CA SER A 128 -5.24 -20.09 4.36
C SER A 128 -5.22 -19.75 2.86
N GLN A 129 -6.01 -18.76 2.42
CA GLN A 129 -6.06 -18.31 1.03
C GLN A 129 -4.99 -17.25 0.72
N PHE A 130 -4.26 -16.75 1.71
CA PHE A 130 -3.14 -15.85 1.51
C PHE A 130 -1.94 -16.61 0.95
N LYS A 131 -1.57 -16.29 -0.30
CA LYS A 131 -0.33 -16.76 -0.90
C LYS A 131 0.78 -15.76 -0.57
N ARG A 132 1.57 -16.03 0.45
CA ARG A 132 2.69 -15.19 0.92
C ARG A 132 3.97 -16.00 1.05
N LYS A 133 5.09 -15.30 0.94
CA LYS A 133 6.43 -15.78 1.33
C LYS A 133 6.43 -16.09 2.83
N SER A 134 7.22 -17.07 3.27
CA SER A 134 7.41 -17.34 4.69
C SER A 134 8.11 -16.15 5.40
N LEU A 135 8.09 -16.15 6.74
CA LEU A 135 8.84 -15.14 7.51
C LEU A 135 10.35 -15.21 7.22
N SER A 136 10.90 -16.42 7.11
CA SER A 136 12.30 -16.66 6.72
C SER A 136 12.68 -16.16 5.33
N GLU A 137 11.72 -15.97 4.43
CA GLU A 137 11.96 -15.40 3.10
C GLU A 137 11.92 -13.86 3.08
N ILE A 138 11.31 -13.23 4.08
CA ILE A 138 11.14 -11.77 4.16
C ILE A 138 11.93 -11.13 5.31
N ALA A 139 12.63 -11.90 6.13
CA ALA A 139 13.41 -11.38 7.24
C ALA A 139 14.72 -12.17 7.44
N ASP A 140 15.63 -11.60 8.23
CA ASP A 140 16.88 -12.26 8.67
C ASP A 140 16.67 -13.25 9.82
N THR A 141 15.56 -13.12 10.56
CA THR A 141 15.10 -14.08 11.58
C THR A 141 13.57 -14.12 11.53
N GLU A 142 12.97 -15.27 11.87
CA GLU A 142 11.51 -15.37 11.89
C GLU A 142 10.96 -14.62 13.11
N ASP A 143 10.04 -13.68 12.88
CA ASP A 143 9.41 -12.86 13.93
C ASP A 143 7.94 -12.60 13.57
N GLU A 144 7.03 -13.01 14.46
CA GLU A 144 5.58 -12.90 14.26
C GLU A 144 5.09 -11.45 14.21
N ARG A 145 5.85 -10.48 14.72
CA ARG A 145 5.56 -9.04 14.57
C ARG A 145 5.51 -8.61 13.11
N LEU A 146 6.09 -9.39 12.19
CA LEU A 146 6.06 -9.14 10.75
C LEU A 146 4.86 -9.75 10.02
N ILE A 147 4.00 -10.53 10.69
CA ILE A 147 2.79 -11.13 10.07
C ILE A 147 1.89 -10.06 9.42
N PRO A 148 1.62 -8.89 10.04
CA PRO A 148 0.82 -7.85 9.37
C PRO A 148 1.43 -7.41 8.03
N ALA A 149 2.74 -7.11 8.00
CA ALA A 149 3.44 -6.77 6.76
C ALA A 149 3.47 -7.94 5.76
N GLN A 150 3.61 -9.18 6.24
CA GLN A 150 3.56 -10.38 5.40
C GLN A 150 2.23 -10.47 4.65
N LEU A 151 1.10 -10.16 5.29
CA LEU A 151 -0.23 -10.24 4.70
C LEU A 151 -0.55 -9.10 3.73
N ALA A 152 0.22 -8.00 3.75
CA ALA A 152 0.06 -6.85 2.89
C ALA A 152 -0.03 -7.21 1.38
N PRO A 153 -0.85 -6.50 0.59
CA PRO A 153 -0.82 -6.65 -0.87
C PRO A 153 0.48 -6.09 -1.45
N SER A 154 0.83 -6.55 -2.65
CA SER A 154 1.92 -5.95 -3.44
C SER A 154 1.66 -6.14 -4.93
N ALA A 155 2.29 -5.30 -5.76
CA ALA A 155 2.23 -5.44 -7.19
C ALA A 155 2.67 -6.86 -7.60
N VAL A 156 1.83 -7.51 -8.42
CA VAL A 156 1.98 -8.90 -8.88
C VAL A 156 2.28 -9.91 -7.76
N ASN A 157 1.88 -9.60 -6.51
CA ASN A 157 2.18 -10.39 -5.32
C ASN A 157 3.70 -10.62 -5.09
N SER A 158 4.54 -9.68 -5.54
CA SER A 158 6.00 -9.81 -5.52
C SER A 158 6.62 -9.76 -4.12
N GLN A 159 5.94 -9.12 -3.16
CA GLN A 159 6.35 -8.97 -1.76
C GLN A 159 7.80 -8.46 -1.68
N PRO A 160 8.05 -7.21 -2.11
CA PRO A 160 9.40 -6.71 -2.36
C PRO A 160 10.12 -6.22 -1.10
N TRP A 161 9.53 -6.37 0.09
CA TRP A 161 10.11 -6.00 1.37
C TRP A 161 11.04 -7.09 1.92
N TYR A 162 12.05 -6.66 2.66
CA TYR A 162 12.88 -7.50 3.50
C TYR A 162 13.20 -6.75 4.80
N PHE A 163 13.12 -7.44 5.93
CA PHE A 163 13.26 -6.87 7.26
C PHE A 163 14.53 -7.41 7.93
N LYS A 164 15.33 -6.53 8.52
CA LYS A 164 16.49 -6.91 9.31
C LYS A 164 16.31 -6.46 10.75
N HIS A 165 16.49 -7.36 11.72
CA HIS A 165 16.30 -7.03 13.13
C HIS A 165 17.26 -5.93 13.58
N ILE A 166 16.74 -5.02 14.40
CA ILE A 166 17.46 -4.04 15.20
C ILE A 166 16.86 -4.04 16.62
N ASP A 167 17.53 -3.39 17.57
CA ASP A 167 17.18 -3.45 19.00
C ASP A 167 15.69 -3.22 19.30
N GLU A 168 15.07 -2.23 18.64
CA GLU A 168 13.67 -1.85 18.89
C GLU A 168 12.76 -2.05 17.65
N GLY A 169 13.14 -2.89 16.69
CA GLY A 169 12.30 -3.14 15.51
C GLY A 169 13.07 -3.66 14.31
N PHE A 170 12.90 -3.03 13.15
CA PHE A 170 13.44 -3.53 11.89
C PHE A 170 14.01 -2.43 10.99
N ASP A 171 15.17 -2.69 10.40
CA ASP A 171 15.54 -2.03 9.15
C ASP A 171 14.73 -2.63 8.00
N VAL A 172 14.12 -1.76 7.20
CA VAL A 172 13.27 -2.12 6.07
C VAL A 172 14.01 -1.90 4.77
N TYR A 173 14.04 -2.94 3.95
CA TYR A 173 14.71 -2.95 2.66
C TYR A 173 13.75 -3.31 1.54
N LYS A 174 14.05 -2.83 0.34
CA LYS A 174 13.33 -3.10 -0.91
C LYS A 174 14.19 -3.89 -1.87
N VAL A 175 13.64 -4.92 -2.52
CA VAL A 175 14.35 -5.71 -3.54
C VAL A 175 14.94 -4.82 -4.64
N LYS A 176 16.24 -5.01 -4.94
CA LYS A 176 16.91 -4.41 -6.08
C LYS A 176 16.53 -5.15 -7.36
N HIS A 177 15.90 -4.42 -8.27
CA HIS A 177 15.61 -4.94 -9.60
C HIS A 177 16.74 -4.60 -10.59
N ASN A 178 16.96 -5.52 -11.53
CA ASN A 178 17.72 -5.23 -12.74
C ASN A 178 17.05 -4.09 -13.53
N ILE A 179 17.76 -3.50 -14.49
CA ILE A 179 17.32 -2.28 -15.20
C ILE A 179 15.94 -2.44 -15.82
N VAL A 180 15.67 -3.60 -16.43
CA VAL A 180 14.39 -3.89 -17.10
C VAL A 180 13.24 -3.94 -16.10
N LYS A 181 13.35 -4.75 -15.05
CA LYS A 181 12.31 -4.85 -14.02
C LYS A 181 12.16 -3.54 -13.25
N ARG A 182 13.23 -2.75 -13.07
CA ARG A 182 13.17 -1.45 -12.39
C ARG A 182 12.31 -0.43 -13.14
N LYS A 183 12.36 -0.40 -14.48
CA LYS A 183 11.52 0.51 -15.27
C LYS A 183 10.02 0.22 -15.13
N ILE A 184 9.66 -1.04 -14.86
CA ILE A 184 8.27 -1.50 -14.76
C ILE A 184 7.78 -1.50 -13.31
N LEU A 185 8.53 -2.16 -12.41
CA LEU A 185 8.14 -2.43 -11.02
C LEU A 185 8.75 -1.45 -10.02
N GLY A 186 9.80 -0.71 -10.39
CA GLY A 186 10.57 0.10 -9.43
C GLY A 186 9.69 1.11 -8.70
N LYS A 187 8.82 1.81 -9.43
CA LYS A 187 7.87 2.79 -8.86
C LYS A 187 6.75 2.13 -8.06
N TRP A 188 6.33 0.93 -8.43
CA TRP A 188 5.28 0.20 -7.70
C TRP A 188 5.80 -0.36 -6.39
N ASN A 189 7.05 -0.83 -6.36
CA ASN A 189 7.61 -1.40 -5.16
C ASN A 189 7.80 -0.35 -4.05
N ASP A 190 8.03 0.92 -4.38
CA ASP A 190 8.03 1.98 -3.35
C ASP A 190 6.65 2.07 -2.68
N VAL A 191 5.59 2.06 -3.48
CA VAL A 191 4.21 1.99 -2.96
C VAL A 191 4.01 0.72 -2.15
N ASP A 192 4.48 -0.44 -2.63
CA ASP A 192 4.36 -1.72 -1.91
C ASP A 192 5.09 -1.72 -0.54
N ILE A 193 6.24 -1.05 -0.42
CA ILE A 193 6.90 -0.87 0.89
C ILE A 193 6.01 -0.02 1.82
N GLY A 194 5.45 1.07 1.30
CA GLY A 194 4.51 1.90 2.05
C GLY A 194 3.29 1.13 2.54
N ILE A 195 2.73 0.26 1.68
CA ILE A 195 1.61 -0.62 2.02
C ILE A 195 2.01 -1.55 3.19
N ALA A 196 3.17 -2.20 3.13
CA ALA A 196 3.64 -3.07 4.21
C ALA A 196 3.85 -2.30 5.53
N LEU A 197 4.44 -1.11 5.47
CA LEU A 197 4.61 -0.23 6.63
C LEU A 197 3.26 0.20 7.22
N SER A 198 2.24 0.44 6.38
CA SER A 198 0.89 0.77 6.86
C SER A 198 0.27 -0.38 7.65
N HIS A 199 0.55 -1.64 7.29
CA HIS A 199 0.06 -2.80 8.03
C HIS A 199 0.75 -2.89 9.40
N LEU A 200 2.07 -2.66 9.46
CA LEU A 200 2.78 -2.57 10.74
C LEU A 200 2.26 -1.42 11.62
N TYR A 201 2.02 -0.25 11.03
CA TYR A 201 1.47 0.90 11.75
C TYR A 201 0.07 0.62 12.32
N VAL A 202 -0.85 0.10 11.50
CA VAL A 202 -2.22 -0.16 11.94
C VAL A 202 -2.28 -1.21 13.06
N SER A 203 -1.36 -2.18 13.07
CA SER A 203 -1.23 -3.16 14.15
C SER A 203 -0.50 -2.63 15.39
N ASN A 204 0.25 -1.52 15.27
CA ASN A 204 1.08 -0.95 16.34
C ASN A 204 0.95 0.59 16.41
N PRO A 205 -0.27 1.16 16.51
CA PRO A 205 -0.48 2.59 16.28
C PRO A 205 0.23 3.51 17.28
N GLU A 206 0.43 3.03 18.51
CA GLU A 206 1.04 3.77 19.63
C GLU A 206 2.57 3.70 19.64
N THR A 207 3.16 2.62 19.12
CA THR A 207 4.62 2.38 19.17
C THR A 207 5.29 2.57 17.81
N PHE A 208 4.53 2.61 16.72
CA PHE A 208 5.08 2.74 15.38
C PHE A 208 5.77 4.09 15.16
N GLU A 209 7.08 4.01 14.92
CA GLU A 209 7.90 5.12 14.47
C GLU A 209 8.67 4.70 13.22
N PHE A 210 8.80 5.62 12.26
CA PHE A 210 9.57 5.41 11.04
C PHE A 210 10.57 6.54 10.86
N GLU A 211 11.82 6.16 10.59
CA GLU A 211 12.90 7.11 10.36
C GLU A 211 13.81 6.64 9.22
N VAL A 212 14.36 7.60 8.48
CA VAL A 212 15.34 7.32 7.43
C VAL A 212 16.74 7.61 7.99
N LYS A 213 17.55 6.57 8.17
CA LYS A 213 18.93 6.69 8.63
C LYS A 213 19.91 6.66 7.45
N ASP A 214 21.14 7.12 7.70
CA ASP A 214 22.25 6.86 6.77
C ASP A 214 22.73 5.41 6.94
N LYS A 215 22.06 4.48 6.25
CA LYS A 215 22.39 3.05 6.24
C LYS A 215 22.66 2.58 4.82
N LYS A 216 23.60 1.65 4.72
CA LYS A 216 23.99 1.05 3.43
C LYS A 216 22.98 0.00 2.99
N ASP A 217 22.83 -0.07 1.67
CA ASP A 217 22.21 -1.19 0.99
C ASP A 217 22.89 -2.52 1.35
N ILE A 218 22.12 -3.60 1.31
CA ILE A 218 22.62 -4.97 1.45
C ILE A 218 22.57 -5.72 0.12
N LYS A 219 23.14 -6.94 0.06
CA LYS A 219 23.17 -7.73 -1.16
C LYS A 219 21.74 -8.01 -1.65
N GLY A 220 21.40 -7.48 -2.83
CA GLY A 220 20.09 -7.68 -3.45
C GLY A 220 18.98 -6.74 -2.97
N TYR A 221 19.24 -5.84 -2.00
CA TYR A 221 18.22 -4.94 -1.47
C TYR A 221 18.74 -3.52 -1.24
N THR A 222 17.84 -2.54 -1.37
CA THR A 222 18.10 -1.13 -1.08
C THR A 222 17.44 -0.74 0.24
N TYR A 223 18.17 -0.04 1.09
CA TYR A 223 17.63 0.44 2.37
C TYR A 223 16.54 1.49 2.12
N VAL A 224 15.46 1.43 2.89
CA VAL A 224 14.33 2.38 2.78
C VAL A 224 14.20 3.23 4.05
N GLY A 225 14.33 2.60 5.22
CA GLY A 225 14.19 3.24 6.51
C GLY A 225 14.20 2.21 7.63
N SER A 226 14.12 2.67 8.87
CA SER A 226 13.98 1.83 10.06
C SER A 226 12.61 2.07 10.66
N VAL A 227 12.01 0.99 11.17
CA VAL A 227 10.74 1.02 11.89
C VAL A 227 10.96 0.51 13.31
N LYS A 228 10.36 1.19 14.28
CA LYS A 228 10.18 0.74 15.66
C LYS A 228 8.73 0.32 15.86
N ILE A 229 8.50 -0.84 16.48
CA ILE A 229 7.16 -1.37 16.84
C ILE A 229 7.19 -2.16 18.14
#